data_AF-A0A497KWS7-F1
#
_entry.id   AF-A0A497KWS7-F1
#
_cell.length_a   1.000
_cell.length_b   1.000
_cell.length_c   1.000
_cell.angle_alpha   90.00
_cell.angle_beta   90.00
_cell.angle_gamma   90.00
#
_symmetry.space_group_name_H-M   'P 1'
#
loop_
_entity.id
_entity.type
_entity.pdbx_description
1 polymer ?
#
loop_
_entity_poly.entity_id
_entity_poly.type
_entity_poly.pdbx_seq_one_letter_code
_entity_poly.pdbx_strand_id
1 'polypeptide(L)'
;MTTNSIDEAYSLTSKDASAELIPPKNRFVETFKQSFLALSFDLGGLLAGSILLIFSDVLSFAPWALIIYPSIISMRGVIGGFFSGRLSTALHLGTVRPSLLNNTRSFRVLVCSTVILTLQSSLMMGALAYFINVSLWGTRIIESLSIFSAILTTMGLSLLFVSPVTIGISILSFKRGLDPDIIVYPIMSTLGDILVTLCFVFSLRLLFSGLLGSLSTWLFDAAFIS
;
A
#
# COMPACT_ATOMS: atom_id res chain seq x y z
N MET A 1 -44.34 13.10 39.27
CA MET A 1 -42.95 12.61 39.20
C MET A 1 -42.61 12.36 37.74
N THR A 2 -42.53 13.39 36.89
CA THR A 2 -42.34 13.26 35.41
C THR A 2 -41.97 14.59 34.72
N THR A 3 -41.24 15.50 35.36
CA THR A 3 -40.82 16.78 34.71
C THR A 3 -39.31 16.89 34.45
N ASN A 4 -38.46 16.11 35.13
CA ASN A 4 -37.00 16.20 34.93
C ASN A 4 -36.48 15.54 33.65
N SER A 5 -37.21 14.60 33.02
CA SER A 5 -36.69 13.86 31.87
C SER A 5 -36.78 14.62 30.54
N ILE A 6 -37.62 15.67 30.47
CA ILE A 6 -37.84 16.43 29.23
C ILE A 6 -36.77 17.53 29.10
N ASP A 7 -36.43 18.21 30.20
CA ASP A 7 -35.40 19.25 30.21
C ASP A 7 -33.98 18.66 29.97
N GLU A 8 -33.72 17.45 30.46
CA GLU A 8 -32.45 16.75 30.21
C GLU A 8 -32.28 16.39 28.72
N ALA A 9 -33.36 15.92 28.08
CA ALA A 9 -33.37 15.58 26.65
C ALA A 9 -33.19 16.83 25.76
N TYR A 10 -33.80 17.97 26.12
CA TYR A 10 -33.60 19.25 25.44
C TYR A 10 -32.17 19.79 25.63
N SER A 11 -31.59 19.62 26.81
CA SER A 11 -30.21 20.07 27.07
C SER A 11 -29.17 19.28 26.26
N LEU A 12 -29.37 17.96 26.09
CA LEU A 12 -28.51 17.08 25.30
C LEU A 12 -28.65 17.34 23.80
N THR A 13 -29.87 17.50 23.29
CA THR A 13 -30.10 17.86 21.88
C THR A 13 -29.58 19.26 21.53
N SER A 14 -29.62 20.23 22.46
CA SER A 14 -29.02 21.54 22.20
C SER A 14 -27.48 21.52 22.17
N LYS A 15 -26.85 20.64 22.94
CA LYS A 15 -25.40 20.43 22.95
C LYS A 15 -24.92 19.72 21.68
N ASP A 16 -25.67 18.71 21.22
CA ASP A 16 -25.38 18.00 19.98
C ASP A 16 -25.69 18.86 18.74
N ALA A 17 -26.76 19.67 18.76
CA ALA A 17 -27.08 20.62 17.69
C ALA A 17 -26.08 21.79 17.62
N SER A 18 -25.48 22.19 18.75
CA SER A 18 -24.44 23.22 18.78
C SER A 18 -23.09 22.72 18.27
N ALA A 19 -22.83 21.39 18.31
CA ALA A 19 -21.64 20.78 17.71
C ALA A 19 -21.71 20.74 16.18
N GLU A 20 -22.90 20.83 15.59
CA GLU A 20 -23.13 20.77 14.14
C GLU A 20 -23.14 22.16 13.46
N LEU A 21 -23.01 23.25 14.23
CA LEU A 21 -23.06 24.63 13.75
C LEU A 21 -21.67 25.23 13.49
N ILE A 22 -20.77 24.49 12.84
CA ILE A 22 -19.56 25.10 12.26
C ILE A 22 -19.97 25.81 10.95
N PRO A 23 -19.79 27.14 10.82
CA PRO A 23 -20.22 27.86 9.63
C PRO A 23 -19.53 27.30 8.38
N PRO A 24 -20.19 27.30 7.21
CA PRO A 24 -19.68 26.64 5.99
C PRO A 24 -18.29 27.15 5.56
N LYS A 25 -17.97 28.41 5.90
CA LYS A 25 -16.65 29.02 5.66
C LYS A 25 -15.53 28.37 6.49
N ASN A 26 -15.79 27.96 7.73
CA ASN A 26 -14.81 27.26 8.57
C ASN A 26 -14.62 25.82 8.10
N ARG A 27 -15.68 25.12 7.69
CA ARG A 27 -15.57 23.80 7.04
C ARG A 27 -14.71 23.86 5.78
N PHE A 28 -14.90 24.87 4.92
CA PHE A 28 -14.07 25.02 3.72
C PHE A 28 -12.59 25.25 4.05
N VAL A 29 -12.28 26.14 5.00
CA VAL A 29 -10.89 26.42 5.41
C VAL A 29 -10.26 25.20 6.09
N GLU A 30 -11.03 24.45 6.86
CA GLU A 30 -10.57 23.24 7.54
C GLU A 30 -10.31 22.10 6.55
N THR A 31 -11.22 21.85 5.61
CA THR A 31 -11.00 20.92 4.49
C THR A 31 -9.82 21.37 3.62
N PHE A 32 -9.69 22.67 3.33
CA PHE A 32 -8.56 23.19 2.57
C PHE A 32 -7.23 22.97 3.30
N LYS A 33 -7.19 23.20 4.61
CA LYS A 33 -6.02 22.94 5.45
C LYS A 33 -5.69 21.45 5.51
N GLN A 34 -6.71 20.59 5.64
CA GLN A 34 -6.54 19.14 5.63
C GLN A 34 -6.00 18.65 4.27
N SER A 35 -6.55 19.12 3.16
CA SER A 35 -6.08 18.78 1.81
C SER A 35 -4.67 19.29 1.55
N PHE A 36 -4.33 20.51 1.98
CA PHE A 36 -2.97 21.04 1.84
C PHE A 36 -1.94 20.27 2.67
N LEU A 37 -2.34 19.84 3.87
CA LEU A 37 -1.52 19.01 4.74
C LEU A 37 -1.33 17.60 4.13
N ALA A 38 -2.40 16.98 3.62
CA ALA A 38 -2.33 15.71 2.89
C ALA A 38 -1.41 15.81 1.65
N LEU A 39 -1.53 16.89 0.86
CA LEU A 39 -0.68 17.15 -0.30
C LEU A 39 0.79 17.36 0.09
N SER A 40 1.05 18.00 1.23
CA SER A 40 2.41 18.19 1.73
C SER A 40 3.04 16.86 2.14
N PHE A 41 2.26 15.91 2.63
CA PHE A 41 2.75 14.55 2.89
C PHE A 41 2.99 13.76 1.59
N ASP A 42 2.23 14.04 0.53
CA ASP A 42 2.44 13.42 -0.79
C ASP A 42 3.82 13.77 -1.40
N LEU A 43 4.44 14.87 -0.97
CA LEU A 43 5.87 15.17 -1.27
C LEU A 43 6.81 14.05 -0.81
N GLY A 44 6.41 13.21 0.15
CA GLY A 44 7.16 12.01 0.53
C GLY A 44 7.32 11.03 -0.62
N GLY A 45 6.39 11.01 -1.58
CA GLY A 45 6.53 10.26 -2.84
C GLY A 45 7.72 10.73 -3.69
N LEU A 46 8.13 12.00 -3.58
CA LEU A 46 9.36 12.49 -4.23
C LEU A 46 10.62 11.82 -3.69
N LEU A 47 10.60 11.34 -2.44
CA LEU A 47 11.72 10.55 -1.90
C LEU A 47 11.81 9.20 -2.61
N ALA A 48 10.68 8.54 -2.87
CA ALA A 48 10.66 7.31 -3.66
C ALA A 48 11.21 7.56 -5.09
N GLY A 49 10.78 8.64 -5.75
CA GLY A 49 11.32 9.04 -7.05
C GLY A 49 12.82 9.40 -7.01
N SER A 50 13.28 10.05 -5.94
CA SER A 50 14.70 10.39 -5.75
C SER A 50 15.56 9.15 -5.53
N ILE A 51 15.06 8.18 -4.77
CA ILE A 51 15.70 6.85 -4.62
C ILE A 51 15.83 6.21 -6.00
N LEU A 52 14.75 6.17 -6.78
CA LEU A 52 14.78 5.62 -8.13
C LEU A 52 15.83 6.31 -9.02
N LEU A 53 15.97 7.64 -8.91
CA LEU A 53 16.97 8.43 -9.64
C LEU A 53 18.40 8.08 -9.22
N ILE A 54 18.67 7.87 -7.93
CA ILE A 54 19.99 7.42 -7.44
C ILE A 54 20.37 6.06 -8.04
N PHE A 55 19.37 5.23 -8.34
CA PHE A 55 19.57 3.94 -8.99
C PHE A 55 19.39 3.98 -10.51
N SER A 56 19.56 5.15 -11.14
CA SER A 56 19.47 5.30 -12.60
C SER A 56 20.45 4.42 -13.37
N ASP A 57 21.59 4.08 -12.78
CA ASP A 57 22.56 3.16 -13.38
C ASP A 57 21.93 1.79 -13.65
N VAL A 58 21.11 1.29 -12.73
CA VAL A 58 20.39 0.01 -12.90
C VAL A 58 19.28 0.13 -13.95
N LEU A 59 18.62 1.29 -14.04
CA LEU A 59 17.59 1.56 -15.04
C LEU A 59 18.17 1.68 -16.45
N SER A 60 19.43 2.08 -16.58
CA SER A 60 20.13 2.14 -17.88
C SER A 60 20.30 0.75 -18.50
N PHE A 61 20.42 -0.31 -17.67
CA PHE A 61 20.45 -1.70 -18.13
C PHE A 61 19.06 -2.26 -18.48
N ALA A 62 17.99 -1.62 -17.98
CA ALA A 62 16.61 -2.08 -18.16
C ALA A 62 15.66 -0.90 -18.47
N PRO A 63 15.66 -0.36 -19.70
CA PRO A 63 14.78 0.74 -20.07
C PRO A 63 13.29 0.42 -19.88
N TRP A 64 12.92 -0.86 -20.03
CA TRP A 64 11.56 -1.35 -19.79
C TRP A 64 11.11 -1.17 -18.33
N ALA A 65 12.03 -1.07 -17.37
CA ALA A 65 11.70 -0.89 -15.95
C ALA A 65 10.94 0.42 -15.70
N LEU A 66 11.23 1.47 -16.47
CA LEU A 66 10.54 2.76 -16.39
C LEU A 66 9.06 2.68 -16.80
N ILE A 67 8.73 1.76 -17.72
CA ILE A 67 7.35 1.54 -18.18
C ILE A 67 6.54 0.80 -17.10
N ILE A 68 7.19 -0.13 -16.39
CA ILE A 68 6.52 -1.04 -15.45
C ILE A 68 6.42 -0.45 -14.05
N TYR A 69 7.38 0.38 -13.65
CA TYR A 69 7.42 1.03 -12.34
C TYR A 69 6.10 1.71 -11.92
N PRO A 70 5.46 2.58 -12.74
CA PRO A 70 4.19 3.19 -12.36
C PRO A 70 3.07 2.17 -12.19
N SER A 71 3.08 1.07 -12.96
CA SER A 71 2.12 -0.02 -12.79
C SER A 71 2.31 -0.73 -11.45
N ILE A 72 3.55 -1.01 -11.06
CA ILE A 72 3.92 -1.62 -9.79
C ILE A 72 3.45 -0.76 -8.61
N ILE A 73 3.76 0.53 -8.62
CA ILE A 73 3.31 1.46 -7.56
C ILE A 73 1.79 1.51 -7.49
N SER A 74 1.11 1.64 -8.64
CA SER A 74 -0.35 1.69 -8.70
C SER A 74 -1.00 0.45 -8.09
N MET A 75 -0.54 -0.75 -8.48
CA MET A 75 -1.08 -2.00 -7.94
C MET A 75 -0.84 -2.10 -6.42
N ARG A 76 0.32 -1.63 -5.95
CA ARG A 76 0.63 -1.58 -4.52
C ARG A 76 -0.25 -0.62 -3.74
N GLY A 77 -0.56 0.54 -4.29
CA GLY A 77 -1.54 1.46 -3.73
C GLY A 77 -2.91 0.80 -3.57
N VAL A 78 -3.36 0.06 -4.59
CA VAL A 78 -4.64 -0.69 -4.54
C VAL A 78 -4.63 -1.78 -3.48
N ILE A 79 -3.58 -2.60 -3.42
CA ILE A 79 -3.45 -3.68 -2.43
C ILE A 79 -3.34 -3.12 -1.01
N GLY A 80 -2.51 -2.09 -0.82
CA GLY A 80 -2.32 -1.42 0.47
C GLY A 80 -3.60 -0.75 0.97
N GLY A 81 -4.32 -0.05 0.08
CA GLY A 81 -5.61 0.57 0.39
C GLY A 81 -6.68 -0.46 0.74
N PHE A 82 -6.79 -1.54 -0.04
CA PHE A 82 -7.69 -2.66 0.26
C PHE A 82 -7.42 -3.26 1.65
N PHE A 83 -6.14 -3.55 1.93
CA PHE A 83 -5.74 -4.15 3.18
C PHE A 83 -5.97 -3.20 4.37
N SER A 84 -5.54 -1.94 4.25
CA SER A 84 -5.72 -0.92 5.29
C SER A 84 -7.20 -0.67 5.61
N GLY A 85 -8.04 -0.51 4.59
CA GLY A 85 -9.48 -0.28 4.77
C GLY A 85 -10.15 -1.46 5.46
N ARG A 86 -9.89 -2.69 5.00
CA ARG A 86 -10.44 -3.91 5.64
C ARG A 86 -9.93 -4.10 7.06
N LEU A 87 -8.65 -3.84 7.30
CA LEU A 87 -8.03 -3.95 8.63
C LEU A 87 -8.62 -2.91 9.58
N SER A 88 -8.81 -1.67 9.13
CA SER A 88 -9.44 -0.59 9.89
C SER A 88 -10.87 -0.94 10.28
N THR A 89 -11.71 -1.36 9.33
CA THR A 89 -13.08 -1.81 9.61
C THR A 89 -13.09 -2.99 10.59
N ALA A 90 -12.18 -3.96 10.42
CA ALA A 90 -12.12 -5.13 11.27
C ALA A 90 -11.70 -4.81 12.72
N LEU A 91 -10.80 -3.84 12.90
CA LEU A 91 -10.41 -3.31 14.22
C LEU A 91 -11.57 -2.53 14.86
N HIS A 92 -12.27 -1.70 14.10
CA HIS A 92 -13.39 -0.88 14.58
C HIS A 92 -14.58 -1.74 15.01
N LEU A 93 -14.86 -2.82 14.28
CA LEU A 93 -15.88 -3.82 14.63
C LEU A 93 -15.43 -4.77 15.76
N GLY A 94 -14.19 -4.65 16.25
CA GLY A 94 -13.62 -5.55 17.28
C GLY A 94 -13.39 -6.99 16.82
N THR A 95 -13.53 -7.28 15.53
CA THR A 95 -13.35 -8.64 14.95
C THR A 95 -11.87 -9.06 14.89
N VAL A 96 -10.96 -8.08 14.84
CA VAL A 96 -9.51 -8.26 14.85
C VAL A 96 -8.93 -7.58 16.08
N ARG A 97 -8.05 -8.27 16.82
CA ARG A 97 -7.38 -7.66 17.98
C ARG A 97 -6.16 -6.86 17.51
N PRO A 98 -5.81 -5.74 18.18
CA PRO A 98 -4.63 -4.94 17.87
C PRO A 98 -3.34 -5.63 18.36
N SER A 99 -3.05 -6.83 17.84
CA SER A 99 -1.88 -7.65 18.16
C SER A 99 -1.31 -8.34 16.92
N LEU A 100 0.02 -8.35 16.79
CA LEU A 100 0.75 -8.94 15.66
C LEU A 100 0.85 -10.47 15.75
N LEU A 101 1.01 -11.02 16.96
CA LEU A 101 1.40 -12.42 17.14
C LEU A 101 0.25 -13.36 17.57
N ASN A 102 -0.86 -12.82 18.10
CA ASN A 102 -1.91 -13.62 18.71
C ASN A 102 -3.30 -13.13 18.26
N ASN A 103 -3.55 -13.20 16.95
CA ASN A 103 -4.72 -12.57 16.34
C ASN A 103 -5.81 -13.58 15.93
N THR A 104 -7.02 -13.08 15.77
CA THR A 104 -8.23 -13.83 15.45
C THR A 104 -8.12 -14.49 14.07
N ARG A 105 -8.87 -15.57 13.84
CA ARG A 105 -9.00 -16.23 12.52
C ARG A 105 -9.27 -15.22 11.39
N SER A 106 -10.05 -14.17 11.63
CA SER A 106 -10.33 -13.09 10.66
C SER A 106 -9.09 -12.34 10.18
N PHE A 107 -8.09 -12.12 11.04
CA PHE A 107 -6.83 -11.49 10.63
C PHE A 107 -6.03 -12.40 9.70
N ARG A 108 -5.93 -13.70 10.02
CA ARG A 108 -5.29 -14.68 9.14
C ARG A 108 -5.97 -14.75 7.78
N VAL A 109 -7.31 -14.74 7.75
CA VAL A 109 -8.07 -14.70 6.49
C VAL A 109 -7.74 -13.43 5.71
N LEU A 110 -7.70 -12.26 6.36
CA LEU A 110 -7.36 -11.01 5.69
C LEU A 110 -5.95 -11.00 5.09
N VAL A 111 -4.96 -11.50 5.84
CA VAL A 111 -3.58 -11.63 5.36
C VAL A 111 -3.52 -12.61 4.20
N CYS A 112 -4.15 -13.78 4.30
CA CYS A 112 -4.23 -14.74 3.20
C CYS A 112 -4.92 -14.14 1.96
N SER A 113 -6.04 -13.44 2.12
CA SER A 113 -6.70 -12.76 1.01
C SER A 113 -5.81 -11.73 0.33
N THR A 114 -4.98 -11.02 1.11
CA THR A 114 -4.03 -10.03 0.58
C THR A 114 -2.87 -10.69 -0.16
N VAL A 115 -2.37 -11.82 0.35
CA VAL A 115 -1.36 -12.65 -0.33
C VAL A 115 -1.91 -13.14 -1.67
N ILE A 116 -3.12 -13.72 -1.67
CA ILE A 116 -3.78 -14.21 -2.89
C ILE A 116 -4.01 -13.06 -3.87
N LEU A 117 -4.50 -11.91 -3.40
CA LEU A 117 -4.72 -10.73 -4.25
C LEU A 117 -3.42 -10.24 -4.89
N THR A 118 -2.34 -10.23 -4.11
CA THR A 118 -1.01 -9.83 -4.60
C THR A 118 -0.51 -10.81 -5.65
N LEU A 119 -0.58 -12.12 -5.37
CA LEU A 119 -0.17 -13.17 -6.30
C LEU A 119 -0.98 -13.14 -7.60
N GLN A 120 -2.30 -13.01 -7.51
CA GLN A 120 -3.17 -12.87 -8.67
C GLN A 120 -2.81 -11.62 -9.48
N SER A 121 -2.59 -10.49 -8.80
CA SER A 121 -2.23 -9.24 -9.47
C SER A 121 -0.88 -9.30 -10.17
N SER A 122 0.12 -9.94 -9.56
CA SER A 122 1.45 -10.07 -10.14
C SER A 122 1.43 -11.00 -11.34
N LEU A 123 0.65 -12.08 -11.29
CA LEU A 123 0.45 -12.97 -12.44
C LEU A 123 -0.27 -12.25 -13.59
N MET A 124 -1.33 -11.50 -13.30
CA MET A 124 -2.06 -10.73 -14.34
C MET A 124 -1.17 -9.65 -14.96
N MET A 125 -0.43 -8.91 -14.14
CA MET A 125 0.49 -7.87 -14.60
C MET A 125 1.65 -8.45 -15.41
N GLY A 126 2.24 -9.56 -14.95
CA GLY A 126 3.28 -10.27 -15.66
C GLY A 126 2.80 -10.86 -16.99
N ALA A 127 1.61 -11.45 -17.01
CA ALA A 127 1.01 -11.98 -18.25
C ALA A 127 0.72 -10.87 -19.26
N LEU A 128 0.22 -9.71 -18.79
CA LEU A 128 -0.02 -8.55 -19.63
C LEU A 128 1.30 -7.97 -20.16
N ALA A 129 2.31 -7.84 -19.31
CA ALA A 129 3.64 -7.40 -19.71
C ALA A 129 4.23 -8.34 -20.78
N TYR A 130 4.09 -9.65 -20.60
CA TYR A 130 4.51 -10.65 -21.58
C TYR A 130 3.77 -10.49 -22.92
N PHE A 131 2.45 -10.35 -22.88
CA PHE A 131 1.62 -10.18 -24.07
C PHE A 131 1.97 -8.90 -24.84
N ILE A 132 2.13 -7.78 -24.13
CA ILE A 132 2.53 -6.50 -24.71
C ILE A 132 3.92 -6.63 -25.34
N ASN A 133 4.90 -7.26 -24.66
CA ASN A 133 6.25 -7.44 -25.20
C ASN A 133 6.25 -8.24 -26.50
N VAL A 134 5.56 -9.39 -26.50
CA VAL A 134 5.49 -10.28 -27.67
C VAL A 134 4.72 -9.64 -28.82
N SER A 135 3.61 -8.94 -28.53
CA SER A 135 2.72 -8.39 -29.55
C SER A 135 3.23 -7.08 -30.17
N LEU A 136 3.80 -6.18 -29.36
CA LEU A 136 4.20 -4.84 -29.82
C LEU A 136 5.68 -4.72 -30.19
N TRP A 137 6.56 -5.43 -29.48
CA TRP A 137 8.01 -5.24 -29.61
C TRP A 137 8.73 -6.39 -30.33
N GLY A 138 8.12 -7.58 -30.46
CA GLY A 138 8.73 -8.73 -31.14
C GLY A 138 10.08 -9.15 -30.52
N THR A 139 10.27 -8.84 -29.24
CA THR A 139 11.50 -9.05 -28.46
C THR A 139 11.72 -10.52 -28.10
N ARG A 140 12.95 -10.84 -27.70
CA ARG A 140 13.33 -12.21 -27.31
C ARG A 140 12.56 -12.65 -26.08
N ILE A 141 12.07 -13.89 -26.09
CA ILE A 141 11.31 -14.52 -24.99
C ILE A 141 12.06 -14.41 -23.64
N ILE A 142 13.40 -14.42 -23.66
CA ILE A 142 14.26 -14.24 -22.48
C ILE A 142 14.03 -12.88 -21.79
N GLU A 143 13.85 -11.81 -22.55
CA GLU A 143 13.66 -10.46 -21.99
C GLU A 143 12.27 -10.35 -21.34
N SER A 144 11.27 -10.95 -21.99
CA SER A 144 9.91 -11.03 -21.48
C SER A 144 9.81 -11.83 -20.16
N LEU A 145 10.56 -12.94 -20.06
CA LEU A 145 10.69 -13.70 -18.82
C LEU A 145 11.42 -12.92 -17.72
N SER A 146 12.44 -12.14 -18.07
CA SER A 146 13.17 -11.29 -17.11
C SER A 146 12.27 -10.20 -16.54
N ILE A 147 11.43 -9.60 -17.39
CA ILE A 147 10.38 -8.65 -16.99
C ILE A 147 9.39 -9.31 -16.04
N PHE A 148 8.89 -10.49 -16.40
CA PHE A 148 7.95 -11.25 -15.58
C PHE A 148 8.52 -11.55 -14.20
N SER A 149 9.76 -12.06 -14.15
CA SER A 149 10.46 -12.35 -12.89
C SER A 149 10.68 -11.09 -12.06
N ALA A 150 11.05 -9.96 -12.67
CA ALA A 150 11.20 -8.69 -11.96
C ALA A 150 9.90 -8.23 -11.27
N ILE A 151 8.76 -8.34 -11.97
CA ILE A 151 7.45 -8.00 -11.42
C ILE A 151 7.11 -8.92 -10.25
N LEU A 152 7.29 -10.23 -10.44
CA LEU A 152 6.92 -11.23 -9.46
C LEU A 152 7.77 -11.12 -8.18
N THR A 153 9.09 -11.02 -8.34
CA THR A 153 10.03 -10.82 -7.23
C THR A 153 9.72 -9.51 -6.52
N THR A 154 9.51 -8.41 -7.24
CA THR A 154 9.19 -7.11 -6.61
C THR A 154 7.89 -7.17 -5.81
N MET A 155 6.83 -7.77 -6.36
CA MET A 155 5.54 -7.90 -5.68
C MET A 155 5.62 -8.80 -4.45
N GLY A 156 6.31 -9.94 -4.55
CA GLY A 156 6.51 -10.87 -3.43
C GLY A 156 7.37 -10.27 -2.33
N LEU A 157 8.47 -9.60 -2.68
CA LEU A 157 9.34 -8.93 -1.72
C LEU A 157 8.59 -7.77 -1.04
N SER A 158 7.85 -6.99 -1.80
CA SER A 158 7.00 -5.94 -1.27
C SER A 158 5.92 -6.47 -0.34
N LEU A 159 5.29 -7.61 -0.65
CA LEU A 159 4.38 -8.26 0.27
C LEU A 159 5.06 -8.65 1.59
N LEU A 160 6.25 -9.23 1.53
CA LEU A 160 7.01 -9.65 2.72
C LEU A 160 7.41 -8.48 3.62
N PHE A 161 7.89 -7.36 3.05
CA PHE A 161 8.37 -6.23 3.84
C PHE A 161 7.30 -5.21 4.17
N VAL A 162 6.44 -4.86 3.21
CA VAL A 162 5.46 -3.79 3.40
C VAL A 162 4.25 -4.26 4.19
N SER A 163 3.79 -5.51 4.02
CA SER A 163 2.64 -6.04 4.76
C SER A 163 2.82 -5.95 6.30
N PRO A 164 3.93 -6.45 6.90
CA PRO A 164 4.12 -6.33 8.35
C PRO A 164 4.27 -4.89 8.82
N VAL A 165 4.91 -4.02 8.03
CA VAL A 165 5.01 -2.58 8.33
C VAL A 165 3.64 -1.94 8.38
N THR A 166 2.80 -2.22 7.37
CA THR A 166 1.42 -1.74 7.27
C THR A 166 0.58 -2.19 8.46
N ILE A 167 0.70 -3.46 8.86
CA ILE A 167 0.00 -3.99 10.04
C ILE A 167 0.48 -3.28 11.31
N GLY A 168 1.79 -3.12 11.47
CA GLY A 168 2.39 -2.47 12.64
C GLY A 168 1.88 -1.05 12.82
N ILE A 169 1.83 -0.27 11.74
CA ILE A 169 1.37 1.11 11.76
C ILE A 169 -0.14 1.19 11.98
N SER A 170 -0.96 0.31 11.37
CA SER A 170 -2.39 0.26 11.64
C SER A 170 -2.70 -0.07 13.10
N ILE A 171 -1.99 -1.03 13.70
CA ILE A 171 -2.14 -1.36 15.13
C ILE A 171 -1.70 -0.20 16.01
N LEU A 172 -0.58 0.44 15.69
CA LEU A 172 -0.06 1.59 16.46
C LEU A 172 -1.04 2.77 16.41
N SER A 173 -1.62 3.03 15.25
CA SER A 173 -2.59 4.10 15.04
C SER A 173 -3.87 3.85 15.82
N PHE A 174 -4.39 2.62 15.76
CA PHE A 174 -5.56 2.22 16.55
C PHE A 174 -5.32 2.36 18.06
N LYS A 175 -4.14 1.96 18.54
CA LYS A 175 -3.78 2.11 19.97
C LYS A 175 -3.64 3.56 20.42
N ARG A 176 -3.24 4.46 19.52
CA ARG A 176 -3.06 5.89 19.82
C ARG A 176 -4.33 6.72 19.60
N GLY A 177 -5.41 6.12 19.10
CA GLY A 177 -6.65 6.84 18.78
C GLY A 177 -6.45 7.94 17.72
N LEU A 178 -5.42 7.81 16.87
CA LEU A 178 -5.16 8.76 15.80
C LEU A 178 -6.14 8.50 14.65
N ASP A 179 -6.78 9.54 14.14
CA ASP A 179 -7.65 9.43 12.97
C ASP A 179 -6.84 8.90 11.77
N PRO A 180 -7.14 7.68 11.29
CA PRO A 180 -6.35 7.04 10.27
C PRO A 180 -6.38 7.84 8.95
N ASP A 181 -7.43 8.62 8.73
CA ASP A 181 -7.71 9.31 7.48
C ASP A 181 -6.96 10.64 7.33
N ILE A 182 -6.44 11.24 8.42
CA ILE A 182 -5.80 12.57 8.36
C ILE A 182 -4.26 12.48 8.37
N ILE A 183 -3.68 11.57 9.15
CA ILE A 183 -2.23 11.51 9.38
C ILE A 183 -1.65 10.14 9.04
N VAL A 184 -2.39 9.07 9.33
CA VAL A 184 -1.86 7.71 9.18
C VAL A 184 -1.82 7.30 7.72
N TYR A 185 -2.86 7.59 6.95
CA TYR A 185 -2.94 7.24 5.53
C TYR A 185 -1.80 7.86 4.69
N PRO A 186 -1.48 9.16 4.81
CA PRO A 186 -0.35 9.75 4.09
C PRO A 186 1.02 9.17 4.50
N ILE A 187 1.24 8.92 5.79
CA ILE A 187 2.49 8.30 6.27
C ILE A 187 2.61 6.86 5.77
N MET A 188 1.49 6.14 5.77
CA MET A 188 1.42 4.76 5.29
C MET A 188 1.68 4.65 3.79
N SER A 189 1.11 5.56 3.01
CA SER A 189 1.32 5.60 1.56
C SER A 189 2.77 5.91 1.24
N THR A 190 3.32 6.99 1.79
CA THR A 190 4.71 7.40 1.55
C THR A 190 5.72 6.33 1.94
N LEU A 191 5.55 5.70 3.11
CA LEU A 191 6.42 4.61 3.53
C LEU A 191 6.25 3.38 2.64
N GLY A 192 5.02 3.09 2.21
CA GLY A 192 4.73 2.05 1.25
C GLY A 192 5.45 2.26 -0.07
N ASP A 193 5.37 3.47 -0.65
CA ASP A 193 5.98 3.82 -1.93
C ASP A 193 7.51 3.76 -1.87
N ILE A 194 8.10 4.23 -0.77
CA ILE A 194 9.55 4.13 -0.53
C ILE A 194 9.98 2.66 -0.45
N LEU A 195 9.28 1.84 0.35
CA LEU A 195 9.61 0.42 0.51
C LEU A 195 9.41 -0.36 -0.78
N VAL A 196 8.33 -0.11 -1.52
CA VAL A 196 8.07 -0.72 -2.84
C VAL A 196 9.19 -0.35 -3.81
N THR A 197 9.59 0.92 -3.85
CA THR A 197 10.66 1.37 -4.74
C THR A 197 12.00 0.74 -4.37
N LEU A 198 12.31 0.61 -3.09
CA LEU A 198 13.50 -0.13 -2.63
C LEU A 198 13.44 -1.60 -3.02
N CYS A 199 12.28 -2.25 -2.87
CA CYS A 199 12.09 -3.64 -3.30
C CYS A 199 12.27 -3.80 -4.82
N PHE A 200 11.77 -2.84 -5.59
CA PHE A 200 11.89 -2.82 -7.06
C PHE A 200 13.34 -2.69 -7.50
N VAL A 201 14.06 -1.69 -6.97
CA VAL A 201 15.48 -1.50 -7.24
C VAL A 201 16.28 -2.74 -6.82
N PHE A 202 15.99 -3.30 -5.65
CA PHE A 202 16.66 -4.50 -5.17
C PHE A 202 16.41 -5.69 -6.09
N SER A 203 15.17 -5.88 -6.55
CA SER A 203 14.81 -6.94 -7.51
C SER A 203 15.58 -6.79 -8.83
N LEU A 204 15.64 -5.59 -9.39
CA LEU A 204 16.41 -5.32 -10.61
C LEU A 204 17.91 -5.59 -10.38
N ARG A 205 18.47 -5.11 -9.27
CA ARG A 205 19.87 -5.33 -8.95
C ARG A 205 20.18 -6.81 -8.78
N LEU A 206 19.28 -7.57 -8.18
CA LEU A 206 19.43 -9.02 -8.02
C LEU A 206 19.40 -9.73 -9.39
N LEU A 207 18.47 -9.36 -10.27
CA LEU A 207 18.41 -9.88 -11.65
C LEU A 207 19.70 -9.62 -12.44
N PHE A 208 20.27 -8.42 -12.33
CA PHE A 208 21.49 -8.03 -13.07
C PHE A 208 22.80 -8.35 -12.35
N SER A 209 22.77 -8.89 -11.13
CA SER A 209 23.98 -9.25 -10.36
C SER A 209 24.72 -10.50 -10.88
N GLY A 210 24.21 -11.14 -11.95
CA GLY A 210 24.80 -12.31 -12.60
C GLY A 210 23.92 -13.55 -12.50
N LEU A 211 24.46 -14.71 -12.89
CA LEU A 211 23.73 -15.98 -12.94
C LEU A 211 23.14 -16.38 -11.58
N LEU A 212 23.90 -16.17 -10.50
CA LEU A 212 23.47 -16.54 -9.14
C LEU A 212 22.29 -15.67 -8.65
N GLY A 213 22.31 -14.39 -9.00
CA GLY A 213 21.22 -13.46 -8.67
C GLY A 213 19.93 -13.79 -9.43
N SER A 214 20.04 -14.06 -10.73
CA SER A 214 18.91 -14.52 -11.54
C SER A 214 18.36 -15.87 -11.01
N LEU A 215 19.21 -16.84 -10.68
CA LEU A 215 18.72 -18.09 -10.06
C LEU A 215 17.99 -17.83 -8.74
N SER A 216 18.47 -16.89 -7.91
CA SER A 216 17.79 -16.53 -6.67
C SER A 216 16.41 -15.90 -6.91
N THR A 217 16.23 -15.07 -7.94
CA THR A 217 14.93 -14.47 -8.24
C THR A 217 13.97 -15.54 -8.76
N TRP A 218 14.44 -16.43 -9.63
CA TRP A 218 13.62 -17.53 -10.15
C TRP A 218 13.21 -18.53 -9.06
N LEU A 219 14.11 -18.84 -8.12
CA LEU A 219 13.78 -19.67 -6.95
C LEU A 219 12.76 -18.99 -6.05
N PHE A 220 12.91 -17.69 -5.81
CA PHE A 220 11.96 -16.90 -5.04
C PHE A 220 10.59 -16.86 -5.72
N ASP A 221 10.56 -16.64 -7.03
CA ASP A 221 9.34 -16.62 -7.83
C ASP A 221 8.63 -17.98 -7.81
N ALA A 222 9.37 -19.08 -7.93
CA ALA A 222 8.83 -20.43 -7.82
C ALA A 222 8.24 -20.69 -6.43
N ALA A 223 8.93 -20.28 -5.37
CA ALA A 223 8.43 -20.39 -4.00
C ALA A 223 7.24 -19.46 -3.71
N PHE A 224 7.14 -18.33 -4.41
CA PHE A 224 6.01 -17.42 -4.29
C PHE A 224 4.76 -17.97 -5.00
N ILE A 225 4.93 -18.71 -6.10
CA ILE A 225 3.84 -19.35 -6.84
C ILE A 225 3.36 -20.65 -6.18
N SER A 226 4.25 -21.40 -5.52
CA SER A 226 3.95 -22.70 -4.89
C SER A 226 3.10 -22.59 -3.62
#